data_AF-R5B5X0-F1
#
_entry.id   AF-R5B5X0-F1
#
_cell.length_a   1.000
_cell.length_b   1.000
_cell.length_c   1.000
_cell.angle_alpha   90.00
_cell.angle_beta   90.00
_cell.angle_gamma   90.00
#
_symmetry.space_group_name_H-M   'P 1'
#
loop_
_entity.id
_entity.type
_entity.pdbx_description
1 polymer ?
#
loop_
_entity_poly.entity_id
_entity_poly.type
_entity_poly.pdbx_seq_one_letter_code
_entity_poly.pdbx_strand_id
1 'polypeptide(L)'
;MYRPQYINWIVREDGVVFEDQQSLNCYMLSYVIDNAVIDDWALHIRRHYIPDSELEEDAVLNNMSVEEYLRQFVIPQKNEPFGPTARSNDISEILFADLFEFVLNYEVPRCKQYNRSGKNESEHGTDVIAYRFFIDEKKPHKNDELVAIEVKALLSSKEASKVIKDAVDDSKKDEHRVSHTLDYYRKRLRYMGKSSEASSIARFQQKAEYPYRISYVGSAISSLPDIKRNVIVGIKGADLKLKTDQSVFYVHGADLMSLTHRIFERCIK
;
A
#
# COMPACT_ATOMS: atom_id res chain seq x y z
N MET A 1 6.32 7.13 13.40
CA MET A 1 4.97 6.56 13.22
C MET A 1 4.84 5.31 14.09
N TYR A 2 3.62 4.93 14.49
CA TYR A 2 3.38 3.62 15.13
C TYR A 2 3.71 2.49 14.14
N ARG A 3 4.55 1.53 14.55
CA ARG A 3 4.87 0.34 13.75
C ARG A 3 3.91 -0.79 14.17
N PRO A 4 2.96 -1.22 13.32
CA PRO A 4 1.99 -2.23 13.70
C PRO A 4 2.68 -3.61 13.86
N GLN A 5 2.10 -4.46 14.71
CA GLN A 5 2.74 -5.73 15.12
C GLN A 5 2.84 -6.73 13.97
N TYR A 6 1.89 -6.70 13.03
CA TYR A 6 1.85 -7.62 11.89
C TYR A 6 3.06 -7.48 10.96
N ILE A 7 3.83 -6.39 11.04
CA ILE A 7 5.06 -6.22 10.25
C ILE A 7 6.05 -7.36 10.51
N ASN A 8 6.02 -7.96 11.70
CA ASN A 8 6.85 -9.13 12.02
C ASN A 8 6.46 -10.39 11.22
N TRP A 9 5.29 -10.39 10.56
CA TRP A 9 4.88 -11.46 9.64
C TRP A 9 5.36 -11.25 8.21
N ILE A 10 5.90 -10.08 7.87
CA ILE A 10 6.48 -9.83 6.54
C ILE A 10 7.90 -10.38 6.53
N VAL A 11 8.10 -11.52 5.87
CA VAL A 11 9.38 -12.21 5.77
C VAL A 11 9.92 -12.05 4.36
N ARG A 12 11.14 -11.55 4.21
CA ARG A 12 11.80 -11.49 2.90
C ARG A 12 12.21 -12.90 2.44
N GLU A 13 11.94 -13.22 1.19
CA GLU A 13 12.38 -14.47 0.55
C GLU A 13 13.46 -14.18 -0.49
N ASP A 14 14.70 -14.54 -0.17
CA ASP A 14 15.83 -14.37 -1.08
C ASP A 14 15.91 -15.49 -2.13
N GLY A 15 16.39 -15.16 -3.32
CA GLY A 15 16.61 -16.13 -4.39
C GLY A 15 15.35 -16.53 -5.17
N VAL A 16 14.23 -15.84 -4.97
CA VAL A 16 13.04 -15.99 -5.82
C VAL A 16 13.29 -15.38 -7.19
N VAL A 17 13.00 -16.15 -8.24
CA VAL A 17 13.25 -15.79 -9.63
C VAL A 17 12.05 -16.08 -10.53
N PHE A 18 12.05 -15.47 -11.71
CA PHE A 18 11.21 -15.88 -12.83
C PHE A 18 11.80 -17.09 -13.58
N GLU A 19 11.07 -17.64 -14.55
CA GLU A 19 11.50 -18.84 -15.30
C GLU A 19 12.85 -18.65 -16.03
N ASP A 20 13.21 -17.43 -16.39
CA ASP A 20 14.46 -17.05 -17.04
C ASP A 20 15.55 -16.57 -16.06
N GLN A 21 15.42 -16.92 -14.77
CA GLN A 21 16.39 -16.64 -13.70
C GLN A 21 16.56 -15.17 -13.32
N GLN A 22 15.73 -14.27 -13.85
CA GLN A 22 15.69 -12.89 -13.39
C GLN A 22 15.13 -12.80 -11.97
N SER A 23 15.83 -12.07 -11.09
CA SER A 23 15.46 -11.94 -9.68
C SER A 23 14.17 -11.14 -9.47
N LEU A 24 13.43 -11.52 -8.43
CA LEU A 24 12.19 -10.87 -7.99
C LEU A 24 12.33 -10.44 -6.52
N ASN A 25 11.92 -9.22 -6.18
CA ASN A 25 11.82 -8.84 -4.76
C ASN A 25 10.59 -9.54 -4.17
N CYS A 26 10.82 -10.60 -3.40
CA CYS A 26 9.74 -11.44 -2.89
C CYS A 26 9.66 -11.41 -1.36
N TYR A 27 8.44 -11.42 -0.85
CA TYR A 27 8.13 -11.46 0.56
C TYR A 27 6.96 -12.42 0.81
N MET A 28 7.02 -13.15 1.91
CA MET A 28 5.93 -13.95 2.43
C MET A 28 5.25 -13.20 3.58
N LEU A 29 3.92 -13.09 3.53
CA LEU A 29 3.11 -12.74 4.69
C LEU A 29 2.86 -14.02 5.50
N SER A 30 3.80 -14.36 6.37
CA SER A 30 3.78 -15.55 7.23
C SER A 30 2.96 -15.30 8.51
N TYR A 31 1.67 -15.00 8.34
CA TYR A 31 0.80 -14.74 9.48
C TYR A 31 0.46 -16.02 10.25
N VAL A 32 0.17 -15.81 11.54
CA VAL A 32 -0.49 -16.81 12.38
C VAL A 32 -1.79 -16.22 12.90
N ILE A 33 -2.72 -17.08 13.29
CA ILE A 33 -3.97 -16.62 13.90
C ILE A 33 -3.71 -16.18 15.33
N ASP A 34 -3.37 -14.91 15.48
CA ASP A 34 -3.24 -14.20 16.76
C ASP A 34 -4.26 -13.06 16.80
N ASN A 35 -5.20 -13.12 17.74
CA ASN A 35 -6.24 -12.09 17.84
C ASN A 35 -5.68 -10.73 18.23
N ALA A 36 -4.64 -10.66 19.07
CA ALA A 36 -4.07 -9.39 19.49
C ALA A 36 -3.38 -8.68 18.32
N VAL A 37 -2.62 -9.42 17.50
CA VAL A 37 -1.98 -8.86 16.30
C VAL A 37 -3.01 -8.46 15.25
N ILE A 38 -4.10 -9.23 15.10
CA ILE A 38 -5.17 -8.88 14.16
C ILE A 38 -5.96 -7.64 14.64
N ASP A 39 -6.25 -7.53 15.93
CA ASP A 39 -6.93 -6.36 16.49
C ASP A 39 -6.04 -5.10 16.35
N ASP A 40 -4.73 -5.25 16.57
CA ASP A 40 -3.75 -4.20 16.33
C ASP A 40 -3.72 -3.76 14.85
N TRP A 41 -3.70 -4.73 13.93
CA TRP A 41 -3.72 -4.45 12.50
C TRP A 41 -5.04 -3.80 12.07
N ALA A 42 -6.18 -4.24 12.62
CA ALA A 42 -7.47 -3.64 12.36
C ALA A 42 -7.51 -2.17 12.80
N LEU A 43 -6.97 -1.87 14.00
CA LEU A 43 -6.86 -0.50 14.49
C LEU A 43 -5.95 0.36 13.60
N HIS A 44 -4.80 -0.20 13.17
CA HIS A 44 -3.91 0.45 12.21
C HIS A 44 -4.64 0.78 10.90
N ILE A 45 -5.32 -0.20 10.29
CA ILE A 45 -6.11 -0.01 9.05
C ILE A 45 -7.18 1.06 9.25
N ARG A 46 -8.00 0.96 10.31
CA ARG A 46 -9.10 1.91 10.57
C ARG A 46 -8.59 3.34 10.65
N ARG A 47 -7.45 3.57 11.30
CA ARG A 47 -6.81 4.90 11.41
C ARG A 47 -6.34 5.51 10.08
N HIS A 48 -6.21 4.73 9.00
CA HIS A 48 -5.99 5.30 7.66
C HIS A 48 -7.25 5.96 7.10
N TYR A 49 -8.43 5.48 7.47
CA TYR A 49 -9.70 6.03 7.01
C TYR A 49 -10.13 7.26 7.80
N ILE A 50 -10.04 7.20 9.14
CA ILE A 50 -10.48 8.29 10.02
C ILE A 50 -9.66 8.29 11.34
N PRO A 51 -9.17 9.45 11.82
CA PRO A 51 -8.53 9.60 13.13
C PRO A 51 -9.50 9.37 14.29
N ASP A 52 -8.98 8.95 15.44
CA ASP A 52 -9.79 8.64 16.64
C ASP A 52 -10.63 9.84 17.09
N SER A 53 -10.04 11.05 17.06
CA SER A 53 -10.73 12.28 17.48
C SER A 53 -11.89 12.64 16.57
N GLU A 54 -11.75 12.46 15.26
CA GLU A 54 -12.81 12.74 14.28
C GLU A 54 -13.91 11.67 14.37
N LEU A 55 -13.52 10.40 14.58
CA LEU A 55 -14.44 9.29 14.72
C LEU A 55 -15.40 9.44 15.90
N GLU A 56 -14.89 9.86 17.06
CA GLU A 56 -15.71 10.09 18.24
C GLU A 56 -16.73 11.23 18.00
N GLU A 57 -16.29 12.33 17.39
CA GLU A 57 -17.14 13.47 17.07
C GLU A 57 -18.23 13.09 16.05
N ASP A 58 -17.85 12.42 14.95
CA ASP A 58 -18.77 12.05 13.88
C ASP A 58 -19.83 11.04 14.35
N ALA A 59 -19.44 10.06 15.18
CA ALA A 59 -20.39 9.11 15.76
C ALA A 59 -21.43 9.82 16.64
N VAL A 60 -20.99 10.78 17.46
CA VAL A 60 -21.89 11.60 18.30
C VAL A 60 -22.82 12.45 17.45
N LEU A 61 -22.31 13.13 16.43
CA LEU A 61 -23.10 13.99 15.54
C LEU A 61 -24.17 13.21 14.77
N ASN A 62 -23.91 11.94 14.45
CA ASN A 62 -24.85 11.06 13.76
C ASN A 62 -25.76 10.26 14.70
N ASN A 63 -25.63 10.43 16.03
CA ASN A 63 -26.36 9.67 17.03
C ASN A 63 -26.23 8.15 16.82
N MET A 64 -25.00 7.70 16.56
CA MET A 64 -24.62 6.30 16.36
C MET A 64 -23.55 5.89 17.37
N SER A 65 -23.44 4.60 17.65
CA SER A 65 -22.21 4.07 18.25
C SER A 65 -21.05 4.18 17.25
N VAL A 66 -19.82 4.18 17.76
CA VAL A 66 -18.60 4.17 16.93
C VAL A 66 -18.61 3.01 15.92
N GLU A 67 -19.01 1.81 16.36
CA GLU A 67 -19.06 0.65 15.48
C GLU A 67 -20.12 0.81 14.37
N GLU A 68 -21.31 1.30 14.69
CA GLU A 68 -22.37 1.56 13.70
C GLU A 68 -21.91 2.59 12.66
N TYR A 69 -21.33 3.70 13.12
CA TYR A 69 -20.82 4.74 12.23
C TYR A 69 -19.73 4.19 11.29
N LEU A 70 -18.75 3.45 11.83
CA LEU A 70 -17.69 2.84 11.04
C LEU A 70 -18.24 1.89 9.98
N ARG A 71 -19.15 0.98 10.35
CA ARG A 71 -19.71 0.00 9.41
C ARG A 71 -20.56 0.66 8.34
N GLN A 72 -21.31 1.69 8.71
CA GLN A 72 -22.24 2.36 7.81
C GLN A 72 -21.52 3.27 6.81
N PHE A 73 -20.54 4.06 7.25
CA PHE A 73 -19.99 5.17 6.45
C PHE A 73 -18.51 5.08 6.10
N VAL A 74 -17.69 4.38 6.90
CA VAL A 74 -16.22 4.51 6.80
C VAL A 74 -15.56 3.25 6.25
N ILE A 75 -15.90 2.08 6.81
CA ILE A 75 -15.21 0.83 6.56
C ILE A 75 -15.95 0.02 5.49
N PRO A 76 -15.29 -0.40 4.39
CA PRO A 76 -15.91 -1.23 3.37
C PRO A 76 -16.48 -2.54 3.97
N GLN A 77 -17.67 -2.96 3.54
CA GLN A 77 -18.34 -4.16 4.08
C GLN A 77 -18.31 -5.35 3.12
N LYS A 78 -17.93 -6.55 3.59
CA LYS A 78 -17.75 -7.73 2.71
C LYS A 78 -19.02 -8.19 1.98
N ASN A 79 -20.20 -7.83 2.47
CA ASN A 79 -21.48 -8.24 1.88
C ASN A 79 -22.12 -7.12 1.03
N GLU A 80 -21.41 -6.02 0.80
CA GLU A 80 -21.89 -4.91 -0.02
C GLU A 80 -21.24 -4.93 -1.41
N PRO A 81 -21.92 -4.35 -2.43
CA PRO A 81 -21.33 -4.14 -3.74
C PRO A 81 -19.99 -3.43 -3.64
N PHE A 82 -18.96 -3.98 -4.31
CA PHE A 82 -17.57 -3.51 -4.30
C PHE A 82 -16.85 -3.54 -2.95
N GLY A 83 -17.52 -3.87 -1.85
CA GLY A 83 -16.90 -3.93 -0.53
C GLY A 83 -15.74 -4.92 -0.42
N PRO A 84 -15.87 -6.19 -0.87
CA PRO A 84 -14.74 -7.12 -0.94
C PRO A 84 -13.55 -6.58 -1.74
N THR A 85 -13.82 -5.94 -2.88
CA THR A 85 -12.78 -5.34 -3.73
C THR A 85 -12.07 -4.19 -3.02
N ALA A 86 -12.83 -3.28 -2.40
CA ALA A 86 -12.28 -2.17 -1.63
C ALA A 86 -11.42 -2.67 -0.46
N ARG A 87 -11.89 -3.67 0.32
CA ARG A 87 -11.09 -4.31 1.38
C ARG A 87 -9.78 -4.87 0.85
N SER A 88 -9.83 -5.60 -0.28
CA SER A 88 -8.66 -6.21 -0.90
C SER A 88 -7.65 -5.17 -1.39
N ASN A 89 -8.11 -4.10 -2.01
CA ASN A 89 -7.25 -3.04 -2.51
C ASN A 89 -6.61 -2.27 -1.35
N ASP A 90 -7.43 -1.79 -0.40
CA ASP A 90 -6.95 -0.94 0.69
C ASP A 90 -5.96 -1.65 1.60
N ILE A 91 -6.21 -2.92 1.96
CA ILE A 91 -5.24 -3.67 2.78
C ILE A 91 -3.93 -3.89 2.04
N SER A 92 -3.98 -4.09 0.72
CA SER A 92 -2.78 -4.33 -0.09
C SER A 92 -1.97 -3.06 -0.25
N GLU A 93 -2.64 -1.93 -0.52
CA GLU A 93 -2.00 -0.61 -0.56
C GLU A 93 -1.33 -0.28 0.79
N ILE A 94 -2.04 -0.47 1.90
CA ILE A 94 -1.52 -0.23 3.25
C ILE A 94 -0.35 -1.18 3.54
N LEU A 95 -0.43 -2.46 3.14
CA LEU A 95 0.64 -3.44 3.33
C LEU A 95 1.91 -3.04 2.56
N PHE A 96 1.80 -2.64 1.30
CA PHE A 96 2.96 -2.20 0.54
C PHE A 96 3.52 -0.87 1.07
N ALA A 97 2.66 0.06 1.46
CA ALA A 97 3.08 1.28 2.15
C ALA A 97 3.85 0.96 3.46
N ASP A 98 3.37 0.00 4.25
CA ASP A 98 4.01 -0.47 5.47
C ASP A 98 5.33 -1.23 5.21
N LEU A 99 5.40 -2.02 4.13
CA LEU A 99 6.64 -2.66 3.68
C LEU A 99 7.70 -1.59 3.35
N PHE A 100 7.35 -0.59 2.56
CA PHE A 100 8.27 0.49 2.20
C PHE A 100 8.68 1.31 3.43
N GLU A 101 7.75 1.61 4.33
CA GLU A 101 8.03 2.42 5.51
C GLU A 101 8.87 1.67 6.55
N PHE A 102 8.40 0.50 6.99
CA PHE A 102 8.94 -0.16 8.17
C PHE A 102 10.01 -1.22 7.86
N VAL A 103 10.05 -1.75 6.63
CA VAL A 103 11.03 -2.76 6.23
C VAL A 103 12.12 -2.15 5.35
N LEU A 104 11.75 -1.28 4.41
CA LEU A 104 12.70 -0.65 3.47
C LEU A 104 13.15 0.76 3.91
N ASN A 105 12.63 1.26 5.03
CA ASN A 105 13.03 2.52 5.66
C ASN A 105 12.85 3.75 4.75
N TYR A 106 11.70 3.82 4.07
CA TYR A 106 11.21 5.03 3.40
C TYR A 106 10.26 5.80 4.31
N GLU A 107 10.02 7.07 3.99
CA GLU A 107 8.88 7.83 4.49
C GLU A 107 7.69 7.64 3.54
N VAL A 108 6.47 7.47 4.08
CA VAL A 108 5.26 7.23 3.30
C VAL A 108 4.12 8.15 3.78
N PRO A 109 3.55 9.02 2.92
CA PRO A 109 2.44 9.89 3.29
C PRO A 109 1.13 9.09 3.42
N ARG A 110 0.55 9.06 4.61
CA ARG A 110 -0.72 8.35 4.89
C ARG A 110 -1.91 9.28 4.77
N CYS A 111 -2.36 9.51 3.54
CA CYS A 111 -3.50 10.39 3.29
C CYS A 111 -4.51 9.86 2.26
N LYS A 112 -4.21 8.84 1.45
CA LYS A 112 -5.10 8.39 0.35
C LYS A 112 -6.47 7.88 0.83
N GLN A 113 -6.49 7.17 1.96
CA GLN A 113 -7.71 6.58 2.53
C GLN A 113 -8.55 7.57 3.38
N TYR A 114 -7.97 8.70 3.79
CA TYR A 114 -8.52 9.58 4.82
C TYR A 114 -9.82 10.29 4.41
N ASN A 115 -10.96 10.03 5.06
CA ASN A 115 -12.24 10.69 4.78
C ASN A 115 -12.64 10.64 3.29
N ARG A 116 -12.64 9.43 2.70
CA ARG A 116 -13.15 9.20 1.34
C ARG A 116 -14.65 9.53 1.24
N SER A 117 -15.09 9.95 0.05
CA SER A 117 -16.49 10.26 -0.27
C SER A 117 -17.43 9.07 -0.05
N GLY A 118 -16.94 7.86 -0.26
CA GLY A 118 -17.65 6.62 0.02
C GLY A 118 -16.71 5.52 0.46
N LYS A 119 -17.16 4.68 1.39
CA LYS A 119 -16.35 3.58 1.97
C LYS A 119 -15.85 2.54 0.96
N ASN A 120 -16.45 2.48 -0.23
CA ASN A 120 -16.03 1.56 -1.30
C ASN A 120 -15.36 2.29 -2.49
N GLU A 121 -15.19 3.63 -2.43
CA GLU A 121 -14.62 4.44 -3.49
C GLU A 121 -13.14 4.77 -3.21
N SER A 122 -12.24 4.36 -4.10
CA SER A 122 -10.81 4.70 -3.99
C SER A 122 -10.49 5.90 -4.88
N GLU A 123 -9.59 6.75 -4.39
CA GLU A 123 -9.05 7.89 -5.12
C GLU A 123 -8.17 7.43 -6.29
N HIS A 124 -8.30 8.10 -7.43
CA HIS A 124 -7.48 7.82 -8.61
C HIS A 124 -6.07 8.41 -8.46
N GLY A 125 -5.09 7.74 -9.06
CA GLY A 125 -3.70 8.21 -9.08
C GLY A 125 -2.73 7.05 -9.00
N THR A 126 -1.54 7.35 -8.52
CA THR A 126 -0.55 6.35 -8.09
C THR A 126 -0.99 5.79 -6.74
N ASP A 127 -0.88 4.47 -6.56
CA ASP A 127 -1.45 3.83 -5.37
C ASP A 127 -0.73 4.18 -4.08
N VAL A 128 0.60 4.10 -4.10
CA VAL A 128 1.46 4.47 -2.97
C VAL A 128 2.64 5.29 -3.47
N ILE A 129 3.00 6.32 -2.69
CA ILE A 129 4.24 7.06 -2.86
C ILE A 129 5.13 6.78 -1.65
N ALA A 130 6.39 6.43 -1.88
CA ALA A 130 7.40 6.35 -0.83
C ALA A 130 8.57 7.26 -1.19
N TYR A 131 9.22 7.87 -0.20
CA TYR A 131 10.34 8.75 -0.45
C TYR A 131 11.40 8.69 0.64
N ARG A 132 12.63 9.05 0.29
CA ARG A 132 13.74 9.12 1.23
C ARG A 132 14.62 10.31 0.88
N PHE A 133 14.95 11.11 1.89
CA PHE A 133 15.95 12.16 1.76
C PHE A 133 17.35 11.55 1.92
N PHE A 134 18.29 12.03 1.12
CA PHE A 134 19.69 11.63 1.24
C PHE A 134 20.36 12.23 2.47
N ILE A 135 19.88 13.40 2.92
CA ILE A 135 20.40 14.15 4.07
C ILE A 135 19.23 14.42 5.02
N ASP A 136 19.42 14.13 6.31
CA ASP A 136 18.38 14.21 7.34
C ASP A 136 17.73 15.60 7.50
N GLU A 137 18.46 16.65 7.13
CA GLU A 137 17.97 18.04 7.13
C GLU A 137 16.86 18.29 6.09
N LYS A 138 16.51 17.29 5.28
CA LYS A 138 15.51 17.31 4.20
C LYS A 138 15.74 18.44 3.20
N LYS A 139 17.01 18.80 2.99
CA LYS A 139 17.41 19.73 1.94
C LYS A 139 17.39 19.02 0.59
N PRO A 140 16.96 19.70 -0.50
CA PRO A 140 16.98 19.15 -1.85
C PRO A 140 18.32 18.53 -2.22
N HIS A 141 18.33 17.26 -2.63
CA HIS A 141 19.54 16.57 -3.08
C HIS A 141 19.30 15.61 -4.27
N LYS A 142 20.29 15.48 -5.15
CA LYS A 142 20.21 14.64 -6.37
C LYS A 142 20.06 13.14 -6.10
N ASN A 143 20.42 12.71 -4.89
CA ASN A 143 20.28 11.33 -4.44
C ASN A 143 19.04 11.12 -3.56
N ASP A 144 18.19 12.14 -3.39
CA ASP A 144 16.86 11.89 -2.82
C ASP A 144 16.13 10.89 -3.73
N GLU A 145 15.30 10.05 -3.12
CA GLU A 145 14.60 8.98 -3.81
C GLU A 145 13.09 9.17 -3.69
N LEU A 146 12.40 9.00 -4.82
CA LEU A 146 10.96 8.88 -4.90
C LEU A 146 10.62 7.52 -5.52
N VAL A 147 9.69 6.81 -4.91
CA VAL A 147 9.15 5.56 -5.43
C VAL A 147 7.67 5.74 -5.69
N ALA A 148 7.25 5.52 -6.94
CA ALA A 148 5.85 5.42 -7.32
C ALA A 148 5.49 3.93 -7.42
N ILE A 149 4.45 3.52 -6.69
CA ILE A 149 4.11 2.12 -6.51
C ILE A 149 2.67 1.91 -6.95
N GLU A 150 2.48 1.07 -7.96
CA GLU A 150 1.17 0.56 -8.41
C GLU A 150 0.93 -0.79 -7.72
N VAL A 151 -0.25 -0.97 -7.11
CA VAL A 151 -0.56 -2.17 -6.32
C VAL A 151 -1.69 -2.97 -6.99
N LYS A 152 -1.44 -4.25 -7.27
CA LYS A 152 -2.47 -5.20 -7.71
C LYS A 152 -2.62 -6.36 -6.74
N ALA A 153 -3.87 -6.70 -6.44
CA ALA A 153 -4.22 -7.74 -5.50
C ALA A 153 -5.14 -8.79 -6.12
N LEU A 154 -4.79 -10.06 -5.94
CA LEU A 154 -5.64 -11.22 -6.22
C LEU A 154 -5.73 -12.10 -4.96
N LEU A 155 -6.31 -11.57 -3.89
CA LEU A 155 -6.34 -12.23 -2.57
C LEU A 155 -7.23 -13.49 -2.52
N SER A 156 -8.11 -13.70 -3.48
CA SER A 156 -8.94 -14.91 -3.62
C SER A 156 -8.34 -15.96 -4.57
N SER A 157 -7.19 -15.67 -5.20
CA SER A 157 -6.56 -16.53 -6.20
C SER A 157 -5.10 -16.82 -5.84
N LYS A 158 -4.55 -17.88 -6.42
CA LYS A 158 -3.15 -18.29 -6.31
C LYS A 158 -2.33 -17.90 -7.55
N GLU A 159 -2.94 -17.19 -8.50
CA GLU A 159 -2.36 -16.85 -9.79
C GLU A 159 -1.31 -15.71 -9.69
N ALA A 160 -0.14 -16.03 -9.15
CA ALA A 160 0.98 -15.09 -9.01
C ALA A 160 1.40 -14.44 -10.35
N SER A 161 1.57 -15.24 -11.40
CA SER A 161 2.03 -14.75 -12.71
C SER A 161 1.06 -13.76 -13.34
N LYS A 162 -0.25 -13.92 -13.12
CA LYS A 162 -1.28 -13.00 -13.60
C LYS A 162 -1.18 -11.65 -12.88
N VAL A 163 -1.24 -11.66 -11.54
CA VAL A 163 -1.22 -10.41 -10.76
C VAL A 163 0.09 -9.63 -10.94
N ILE A 164 1.23 -10.32 -11.12
CA ILE A 164 2.51 -9.68 -11.42
C ILE A 164 2.49 -8.98 -12.78
N LYS A 165 1.95 -9.62 -13.82
CA LYS A 165 1.83 -8.98 -15.16
C LYS A 165 0.94 -7.75 -15.09
N ASP A 166 -0.22 -7.88 -14.44
CA ASP A 166 -1.17 -6.78 -14.29
C ASP A 166 -0.52 -5.58 -13.55
N ALA A 167 0.26 -5.83 -12.49
CA ALA A 167 0.96 -4.79 -11.74
C ALA A 167 2.04 -4.10 -12.59
N VAL A 168 2.82 -4.86 -13.35
CA VAL A 168 3.87 -4.30 -14.22
C VAL A 168 3.26 -3.45 -15.34
N ASP A 169 2.22 -3.94 -15.99
CA ASP A 169 1.60 -3.23 -17.11
C ASP A 169 0.95 -1.92 -16.67
N ASP A 170 0.34 -1.89 -15.48
CA ASP A 170 -0.25 -0.67 -14.94
C ASP A 170 0.77 0.29 -14.34
N SER A 171 1.87 -0.19 -13.74
CA SER A 171 2.94 0.68 -13.20
C SER A 171 3.57 1.60 -14.24
N LYS A 172 3.54 1.21 -15.53
CA LYS A 172 4.00 2.06 -16.65
C LYS A 172 3.19 3.35 -16.78
N LYS A 173 1.95 3.39 -16.28
CA LYS A 173 1.07 4.57 -16.29
C LYS A 173 1.49 5.62 -15.25
N ASP A 174 2.22 5.23 -14.21
CA ASP A 174 2.63 6.14 -13.13
C ASP A 174 3.64 7.19 -13.59
N GLU A 175 4.39 6.93 -14.66
CA GLU A 175 5.26 7.91 -15.32
C GLU A 175 4.53 9.22 -15.64
N HIS A 176 3.22 9.14 -15.88
CA HIS A 176 2.37 10.29 -16.22
C HIS A 176 1.46 10.74 -15.07
N ARG A 177 1.27 9.93 -14.03
CA ARG A 177 0.30 10.20 -12.93
C ARG A 177 0.97 10.70 -11.65
N VAL A 178 2.25 10.37 -11.43
CA VAL A 178 2.95 10.67 -10.18
C VAL A 178 2.91 12.16 -9.83
N SER A 179 3.02 13.06 -10.81
CA SER A 179 2.97 14.51 -10.59
C SER A 179 1.62 14.99 -10.03
N HIS A 180 0.51 14.42 -10.52
CA HIS A 180 -0.84 14.71 -10.02
C HIS A 180 -1.01 14.16 -8.61
N THR A 181 -0.54 12.94 -8.34
CA THR A 181 -0.57 12.33 -7.00
C THR A 181 0.21 13.16 -5.99
N LEU A 182 1.41 13.64 -6.35
CA LEU A 182 2.23 14.49 -5.47
C LEU A 182 1.53 15.81 -5.14
N ASP A 183 0.91 16.46 -6.12
CA ASP A 183 0.17 17.70 -5.86
C ASP A 183 -1.04 17.47 -4.96
N TYR A 184 -1.80 16.41 -5.24
CA TYR A 184 -2.94 15.98 -4.45
C TYR A 184 -2.54 15.68 -3.00
N TYR A 185 -1.52 14.85 -2.77
CA TYR A 185 -1.02 14.52 -1.43
C TYR A 185 -0.49 15.74 -0.70
N ARG A 186 0.27 16.61 -1.35
CA ARG A 186 0.73 17.87 -0.73
C ARG A 186 -0.46 18.68 -0.21
N LYS A 187 -1.51 18.86 -1.02
CA LYS A 187 -2.70 19.62 -0.61
C LYS A 187 -3.46 18.91 0.52
N ARG A 188 -3.69 17.60 0.39
CA ARG A 188 -4.40 16.80 1.39
C ARG A 188 -3.69 16.80 2.74
N LEU A 189 -2.37 16.61 2.76
CA LEU A 189 -1.56 16.70 3.98
C LEU A 189 -1.65 18.08 4.63
N ARG A 190 -1.72 19.18 3.86
CA ARG A 190 -1.95 20.53 4.44
C ARG A 190 -3.33 20.66 5.07
N TYR A 191 -4.38 20.12 4.43
CA TYR A 191 -5.72 20.10 5.01
C TYR A 191 -5.77 19.30 6.32
N MET A 192 -5.01 18.21 6.41
CA MET A 192 -4.84 17.41 7.64
C MET A 192 -3.92 18.08 8.69
N GLY A 193 -3.47 19.32 8.48
CA GLY A 193 -2.53 20.01 9.38
C GLY A 193 -1.09 19.50 9.35
N LYS A 194 -0.76 18.53 8.49
CA LYS A 194 0.56 17.88 8.36
C LYS A 194 1.52 18.67 7.49
N SER A 195 1.78 19.92 7.87
CA SER A 195 2.57 20.85 7.06
C SER A 195 4.00 20.37 6.77
N SER A 196 4.64 19.67 7.72
CA SER A 196 6.00 19.12 7.52
C SER A 196 6.04 18.00 6.47
N GLU A 197 5.06 17.09 6.49
CA GLU A 197 4.93 16.04 5.48
C GLU A 197 4.60 16.66 4.11
N ALA A 198 3.70 17.66 4.07
CA ALA A 198 3.37 18.36 2.83
C ALA A 198 4.59 19.06 2.20
N SER A 199 5.45 19.69 3.01
CA SER A 199 6.71 20.27 2.54
C SER A 199 7.68 19.22 2.00
N SER A 200 7.71 18.04 2.63
CA SER A 200 8.50 16.90 2.16
C SER A 200 8.03 16.43 0.78
N ILE A 201 6.71 16.35 0.55
CA ILE A 201 6.14 16.02 -0.77
C ILE A 201 6.42 17.11 -1.81
N ALA A 202 6.34 18.39 -1.43
CA ALA A 202 6.55 19.52 -2.34
C ALA A 202 7.96 19.52 -2.95
N ARG A 203 8.96 18.97 -2.26
CA ARG A 203 10.31 18.77 -2.81
C ARG A 203 10.26 17.93 -4.09
N PHE A 204 9.50 16.85 -4.09
CA PHE A 204 9.45 15.91 -5.22
C PHE A 204 8.61 16.41 -6.41
N GLN A 205 8.00 17.59 -6.32
CA GLN A 205 7.34 18.24 -7.46
C GLN A 205 8.32 19.06 -8.33
N GLN A 206 9.52 19.35 -7.84
CA GLN A 206 10.47 20.29 -8.46
C GLN A 206 11.66 19.57 -9.14
N LYS A 207 11.40 18.46 -9.85
CA LYS A 207 12.46 17.62 -10.43
C LYS A 207 13.41 18.36 -11.39
N ALA A 208 12.87 19.32 -12.16
CA ALA A 208 13.64 20.06 -13.16
C ALA A 208 14.68 21.00 -12.53
N GLU A 209 14.34 21.62 -11.40
CA GLU A 209 15.21 22.56 -10.68
C GLU A 209 16.10 21.83 -9.67
N TYR A 210 15.54 20.82 -9.01
CA TYR A 210 16.20 20.00 -8.01
C TYR A 210 16.08 18.53 -8.40
N PRO A 211 17.03 18.00 -9.19
CA PRO A 211 17.02 16.61 -9.59
C PRO A 211 16.93 15.66 -8.39
N TYR A 212 16.31 14.51 -8.60
CA TYR A 212 16.22 13.40 -7.66
C TYR A 212 16.03 12.09 -8.45
N ARG A 213 16.23 10.95 -7.79
CA ARG A 213 16.05 9.61 -8.36
C ARG A 213 14.59 9.19 -8.22
N ILE A 214 13.99 8.72 -9.31
CA ILE A 214 12.65 8.14 -9.29
C ILE A 214 12.72 6.69 -9.73
N SER A 215 11.92 5.84 -9.09
CA SER A 215 11.69 4.46 -9.53
C SER A 215 10.19 4.15 -9.52
N TYR A 216 9.78 3.28 -10.43
CA TYR A 216 8.41 2.80 -10.56
C TYR A 216 8.35 1.32 -10.17
N VAL A 217 7.36 0.96 -9.36
CA VAL A 217 7.27 -0.38 -8.78
C VAL A 217 5.92 -0.98 -9.10
N GLY A 218 5.92 -2.11 -9.80
CA GLY A 218 4.76 -3.00 -9.86
C GLY A 218 4.73 -3.88 -8.61
N SER A 219 3.79 -3.63 -7.71
CA SER A 219 3.58 -4.40 -6.49
C SER A 219 2.39 -5.33 -6.63
N ALA A 220 2.62 -6.62 -6.44
CA ALA A 220 1.62 -7.65 -6.65
C ALA A 220 1.44 -8.50 -5.39
N ILE A 221 0.20 -8.89 -5.08
CA ILE A 221 -0.10 -9.80 -3.97
C ILE A 221 -1.15 -10.85 -4.34
N SER A 222 -0.93 -12.10 -3.94
CA SER A 222 -1.91 -13.18 -4.12
C SER A 222 -1.84 -14.23 -3.02
N SER A 223 -2.87 -15.09 -2.94
CA SER A 223 -2.97 -16.16 -1.95
C SER A 223 -2.17 -17.43 -2.31
N LEU A 224 -1.05 -17.28 -3.02
CA LEU A 224 -0.12 -18.38 -3.27
C LEU A 224 0.58 -18.74 -1.94
N PRO A 225 0.35 -19.93 -1.36
CA PRO A 225 0.88 -20.23 -0.03
C PRO A 225 2.40 -20.41 0.01
N ASP A 226 3.00 -20.89 -1.08
CA ASP A 226 4.42 -21.23 -1.16
C ASP A 226 4.90 -21.13 -2.62
N ILE A 227 6.17 -20.78 -2.81
CA ILE A 227 6.81 -20.68 -4.12
C ILE A 227 7.74 -21.87 -4.33
N LYS A 228 7.25 -22.88 -5.07
CA LYS A 228 8.01 -24.09 -5.33
C LYS A 228 9.33 -23.79 -6.03
N ARG A 229 10.43 -24.28 -5.43
CA ARG A 229 11.80 -24.13 -5.95
C ARG A 229 12.22 -22.67 -6.14
N ASN A 230 11.55 -21.73 -5.47
CA ASN A 230 11.80 -20.30 -5.60
C ASN A 230 11.61 -19.78 -7.05
N VAL A 231 10.74 -20.41 -7.85
CA VAL A 231 10.44 -19.97 -9.22
C VAL A 231 8.97 -19.61 -9.38
N ILE A 232 8.67 -18.40 -9.86
CA ILE A 232 7.33 -18.02 -10.30
C ILE A 232 7.06 -18.60 -11.69
N VAL A 233 6.17 -19.58 -11.76
CA VAL A 233 5.82 -20.30 -13.00
C VAL A 233 4.83 -19.50 -13.86
N GLY A 234 4.99 -19.58 -15.19
CA GLY A 234 4.09 -18.94 -16.17
C GLY A 234 4.48 -17.51 -16.55
N ILE A 235 5.69 -17.08 -16.20
CA ILE A 235 6.23 -15.77 -16.54
C ILE A 235 7.76 -15.79 -16.61
N LYS A 236 8.30 -15.14 -17.64
CA LYS A 236 9.73 -14.80 -17.74
C LYS A 236 9.90 -13.32 -17.43
N GLY A 237 10.96 -12.95 -16.73
CA GLY A 237 11.29 -11.55 -16.46
C GLY A 237 11.46 -10.74 -17.73
N ALA A 238 12.00 -11.34 -18.79
CA ALA A 238 12.18 -10.68 -20.09
C ALA A 238 10.84 -10.25 -20.72
N ASP A 239 9.75 -10.98 -20.46
CA ASP A 239 8.42 -10.65 -20.99
C ASP A 239 7.83 -9.39 -20.35
N LEU A 240 8.29 -9.04 -19.14
CA LEU A 240 7.85 -7.85 -18.40
C LEU A 240 8.37 -6.54 -19.02
N LYS A 241 9.48 -6.61 -19.76
CA LYS A 241 10.11 -5.47 -20.44
C LYS A 241 10.34 -4.28 -19.50
N LEU A 242 10.83 -4.56 -18.30
CA LEU A 242 11.10 -3.54 -17.27
C LEU A 242 12.21 -2.59 -17.75
N LYS A 243 11.99 -1.29 -17.56
CA LYS A 243 13.02 -0.25 -17.72
C LYS A 243 13.99 -0.27 -16.52
N THR A 244 15.11 0.45 -16.63
CA THR A 244 16.14 0.53 -15.58
C THR A 244 15.62 1.08 -14.25
N ASP A 245 14.62 1.95 -14.29
CA ASP A 245 13.96 2.54 -13.13
C ASP A 245 12.71 1.77 -12.68
N GLN A 246 12.45 0.60 -13.27
CA GLN A 246 11.31 -0.26 -12.94
C GLN A 246 11.73 -1.49 -12.17
N SER A 247 10.95 -1.87 -11.16
CA SER A 247 11.14 -3.12 -10.43
C SER A 247 9.81 -3.73 -10.02
N VAL A 248 9.84 -5.00 -9.62
CA VAL A 248 8.66 -5.75 -9.19
C VAL A 248 8.84 -6.19 -7.76
N PHE A 249 7.78 -6.02 -6.97
CA PHE A 249 7.65 -6.56 -5.63
C PHE A 249 6.48 -7.52 -5.60
N TYR A 250 6.68 -8.70 -5.03
CA TYR A 250 5.64 -9.71 -4.90
C TYR A 250 5.51 -10.16 -3.45
N VAL A 251 4.30 -10.03 -2.90
CA VAL A 251 3.93 -10.56 -1.59
C VAL A 251 3.03 -11.78 -1.80
N HIS A 252 3.29 -12.87 -1.09
CA HIS A 252 2.42 -14.04 -1.13
C HIS A 252 2.08 -14.53 0.28
N GLY A 253 1.06 -15.37 0.41
CA GLY A 253 0.64 -15.96 1.67
C GLY A 253 -0.58 -16.86 1.47
N ALA A 254 -0.96 -17.62 2.49
CA ALA A 254 -2.16 -18.47 2.41
C ALA A 254 -3.44 -17.66 2.69
N ASP A 255 -4.55 -17.99 2.03
CA ASP A 255 -5.91 -17.54 2.39
C ASP A 255 -6.07 -16.05 2.75
N LEU A 256 -5.39 -15.17 2.00
CA LEU A 256 -5.27 -13.74 2.33
C LEU A 256 -6.61 -13.01 2.32
N MET A 257 -7.58 -13.40 1.47
CA MET A 257 -8.90 -12.78 1.49
C MET A 257 -9.67 -13.09 2.78
N SER A 258 -9.54 -14.31 3.30
CA SER A 258 -10.14 -14.69 4.58
C SER A 258 -9.52 -13.92 5.74
N LEU A 259 -8.19 -13.76 5.75
CA LEU A 259 -7.48 -12.90 6.69
C LEU A 259 -7.96 -11.44 6.59
N THR A 260 -8.04 -10.91 5.37
CA THR A 260 -8.52 -9.55 5.08
C THR A 260 -9.91 -9.34 5.65
N HIS A 261 -10.85 -10.24 5.39
CA HIS A 261 -12.19 -10.13 5.97
C HIS A 261 -12.16 -10.13 7.50
N ARG A 262 -11.36 -11.00 8.11
CA ARG A 262 -11.24 -11.09 9.56
C ARG A 262 -10.69 -9.81 10.19
N ILE A 263 -9.72 -9.16 9.54
CA ILE A 263 -9.17 -7.87 9.99
C ILE A 263 -10.25 -6.78 9.88
N PHE A 264 -10.90 -6.66 8.73
CA PHE A 264 -11.91 -5.60 8.53
C PHE A 264 -13.15 -5.75 9.40
N GLU A 265 -13.54 -6.97 9.79
CA GLU A 265 -14.62 -7.16 10.77
C GLU A 265 -14.28 -6.64 12.17
N ARG A 266 -13.00 -6.36 12.45
CA ARG A 266 -12.48 -5.84 13.72
C ARG A 266 -12.13 -4.36 13.68
N CYS A 267 -12.33 -3.69 12.55
CA CYS A 267 -12.25 -2.24 12.44
C CYS A 267 -13.49 -1.59 13.09
N ILE A 268 -13.60 -1.72 14.42
CA ILE A 268 -14.78 -1.32 15.21
C ILE A 268 -14.42 -0.32 16.34
N LYS A 269 -13.17 0.13 16.39
CA LYS A 269 -12.60 1.08 17.35
C LYS A 269 -11.61 1.99 16.63
#